data_AF-A0A437QDR8-F1
#
_entry.id   AF-A0A437QDR8-F1
#
_cell.length_a   1.000
_cell.length_b   1.000
_cell.length_c   1.000
_cell.angle_alpha   90.00
_cell.angle_beta   90.00
_cell.angle_gamma   90.00
#
_symmetry.space_group_name_H-M   'P 1'
#
loop_
_entity.id
_entity.type
_entity.pdbx_description
1 polymer ?
#
loop_
_entity_poly.entity_id
_entity_poly.type
_entity_poly.pdbx_seq_one_letter_code
_entity_poly.pdbx_strand_id
1 'polypeptide(L)'
;MSYLVKVIDQDHELNGLAVQGSCIYYDIHHTGESPDLFLLEHEGQTYRVLSTQIDAEHYSEQLLKEEEKRLGFSLGDTVIITEGGSGSYGRDWDYKAPHKITKIDSSGHVEFDGGSSVGGASIFRPKVRAV
;
A
#
# COMPACT_ATOMS: atom_id res chain seq x y z
N MET A 1 -9.89 8.94 1.71
CA MET A 1 -9.42 8.69 3.09
C MET A 1 -8.15 9.50 3.24
N SER A 2 -8.03 10.28 4.30
CA SER A 2 -6.85 11.09 4.59
C SER A 2 -6.06 10.41 5.70
N TYR A 3 -4.75 10.32 5.52
CA TYR A 3 -3.82 9.74 6.49
C TYR A 3 -3.01 10.86 7.14
N LEU A 4 -2.32 10.53 8.24
CA LEU A 4 -1.38 11.48 8.81
C LEU A 4 -0.07 11.46 8.01
N VAL A 5 0.24 12.58 7.38
CA VAL A 5 1.51 12.82 6.72
C VAL A 5 2.38 13.65 7.65
N LYS A 6 3.54 13.11 8.03
CA LYS A 6 4.48 13.82 8.90
C LYS A 6 5.49 14.57 8.03
N VAL A 7 5.52 15.90 8.17
CA VAL A 7 6.47 16.74 7.45
C VAL A 7 7.80 16.75 8.19
N ILE A 8 8.89 16.53 7.46
CA ILE A 8 10.26 16.46 8.01
C ILE A 8 11.21 17.49 7.38
N ASP A 9 10.74 18.20 6.36
CA ASP A 9 11.49 19.30 5.74
C ASP A 9 11.66 20.44 6.75
N GLN A 10 12.91 20.80 7.04
CA GLN A 10 13.27 21.80 8.04
C GLN A 10 12.85 23.22 7.66
N ASP A 11 12.72 23.50 6.36
CA ASP A 11 12.37 24.81 5.85
C ASP A 11 10.85 24.97 5.65
N HIS A 12 10.07 23.91 5.88
CA HIS A 12 8.62 23.94 5.74
C HIS A 12 7.95 24.38 7.05
N GLU A 13 6.91 25.22 6.96
CA GLU A 13 6.21 25.76 8.15
C GLU A 13 5.53 24.68 9.01
N LEU A 14 5.20 23.53 8.40
CA LEU A 14 4.63 22.37 9.07
C LEU A 14 5.67 21.36 9.59
N ASN A 15 6.97 21.70 9.58
CA ASN A 15 8.03 20.80 10.02
C ASN A 15 7.75 20.18 11.41
N GLY A 16 7.88 18.86 11.50
CA GLY A 16 7.65 18.09 12.73
C GLY A 16 6.18 17.80 13.02
N LEU A 17 5.23 18.38 12.28
CA LEU A 17 3.80 18.12 12.44
C LEU A 17 3.35 16.92 11.60
N ALA A 18 2.40 16.17 12.16
CA ALA A 18 1.63 15.16 11.45
C ALA A 18 0.25 15.73 11.11
N VAL A 19 -0.02 15.96 9.83
CA VAL A 19 -1.23 16.62 9.34
C VAL A 19 -2.00 15.70 8.40
N GLN A 20 -3.31 15.95 8.25
CA GLN A 20 -4.13 15.17 7.34
C GLN A 20 -3.67 15.41 5.90
N GLY A 21 -3.48 14.34 5.15
CA GLY A 21 -3.07 14.43 3.76
C GLY A 21 -3.17 13.13 3.01
N SER A 22 -2.85 13.20 1.73
CA SER A 22 -2.81 12.03 0.85
C SER A 22 -1.85 12.25 -0.31
N CYS A 23 -1.28 11.16 -0.82
CA CYS A 23 -0.58 11.18 -2.09
C CYS A 23 -1.61 11.37 -3.22
N ILE A 24 -1.41 12.40 -4.03
CA ILE A 24 -2.29 12.73 -5.17
C ILE A 24 -1.65 12.40 -6.52
N TYR A 25 -0.34 12.17 -6.54
CA TYR A 25 0.38 11.74 -7.73
C TYR A 25 1.57 10.87 -7.35
N TYR A 26 1.60 9.67 -7.93
CA TYR A 26 2.68 8.71 -7.80
C TYR A 26 3.55 8.75 -9.06
N ASP A 27 4.80 9.15 -8.91
CA ASP A 27 5.71 9.30 -10.04
C ASP A 27 6.18 7.96 -10.61
N ILE A 28 6.19 6.90 -9.80
CA ILE A 28 6.53 5.54 -10.22
C ILE A 28 5.69 5.03 -11.40
N HIS A 29 4.50 5.60 -11.62
CA HIS A 29 3.63 5.27 -12.75
C HIS A 29 3.92 6.07 -14.02
N HIS A 30 4.91 6.97 -13.99
CA HIS A 30 5.33 7.80 -15.11
C HIS A 30 6.82 7.64 -15.37
N THR A 31 7.67 8.48 -14.78
CA THR A 31 9.13 8.40 -14.99
C THR A 31 9.80 7.53 -13.92
N GLY A 32 9.30 7.58 -12.67
CA GLY A 32 9.90 6.92 -11.53
C GLY A 32 11.22 7.56 -11.08
N GLU A 33 11.51 8.77 -11.57
CA GLU A 33 12.75 9.50 -11.32
C GLU A 33 12.52 10.76 -10.47
N SER A 34 11.25 11.09 -10.19
CA SER A 34 10.85 12.26 -9.40
C SER A 34 10.13 11.87 -8.11
N PRO A 35 10.13 12.75 -7.09
CA PRO A 35 9.33 12.54 -5.89
C PRO A 35 7.83 12.50 -6.17
N ASP A 36 7.09 11.74 -5.36
CA ASP A 36 5.62 11.75 -5.36
C ASP A 36 5.09 13.07 -4.81
N LEU A 37 3.87 13.46 -5.20
CA LEU A 37 3.21 14.69 -4.74
C LEU A 37 2.11 14.37 -3.73
N PHE A 38 2.18 15.05 -2.60
CA PHE A 38 1.21 14.99 -1.53
C PHE A 38 0.45 16.30 -1.38
N LEU A 39 -0.81 16.18 -0.99
CA LEU A 39 -1.66 17.30 -0.62
C LEU A 39 -2.01 17.18 0.85
N LEU A 40 -1.70 18.22 1.62
CA LEU A 40 -1.97 18.30 3.06
C LEU A 40 -3.04 19.35 3.33
N GLU A 41 -3.86 19.12 4.35
CA GLU A 41 -4.84 20.07 4.87
C GLU A 41 -4.50 20.41 6.33
N HIS A 42 -4.25 21.69 6.60
CA HIS A 42 -3.96 22.20 7.94
C HIS A 42 -4.58 23.58 8.11
N GLU A 43 -5.35 23.77 9.19
CA GLU A 43 -6.03 25.05 9.53
C GLU A 43 -6.82 25.68 8.37
N GLY A 44 -7.46 24.85 7.53
CA GLY A 44 -8.22 25.30 6.37
C GLY A 44 -7.38 25.73 5.16
N GLN A 45 -6.05 25.57 5.24
CA GLN A 45 -5.13 25.78 4.14
C GLN A 45 -4.67 24.44 3.54
N THR A 46 -4.28 24.51 2.26
CA THR A 46 -3.81 23.34 1.51
C THR A 46 -2.34 23.51 1.14
N TYR A 47 -1.54 22.49 1.47
CA TYR A 47 -0.10 22.48 1.22
C TYR A 47 0.24 21.39 0.22
N ARG A 48 1.20 21.69 -0.66
CA ARG A 48 1.79 20.74 -1.58
C ARG A 48 3.18 20.41 -1.09
N VAL A 49 3.42 19.14 -0.81
CA VAL A 49 4.74 18.66 -0.39
C VAL A 49 5.12 17.43 -1.20
N LEU A 50 6.41 17.21 -1.36
CA LEU A 50 6.97 16.07 -2.06
C LEU A 50 7.26 14.92 -1.10
N SER A 51 7.37 13.69 -1.61
CA SER A 51 7.78 12.52 -0.81
C SER A 51 9.13 12.72 -0.11
N THR A 52 10.01 13.56 -0.64
CA THR A 52 11.30 13.93 -0.04
C THR A 52 11.18 14.89 1.14
N GLN A 53 10.02 15.52 1.34
CA GLN A 53 9.77 16.50 2.40
C GLN A 53 8.99 15.90 3.58
N ILE A 54 8.64 14.61 3.49
CA ILE A 54 7.81 13.91 4.47
C ILE A 54 8.44 12.60 4.92
N ASP A 55 7.94 12.06 6.02
CA ASP A 55 8.21 10.71 6.46
C ASP A 55 7.34 9.74 5.62
N ALA A 56 7.85 9.34 4.45
CA ALA A 56 7.15 8.45 3.53
C ALA A 56 6.95 7.04 4.11
N GLU A 57 7.87 6.57 4.95
CA GLU A 57 7.77 5.29 5.65
C GLU A 57 6.57 5.32 6.61
N HIS A 58 6.48 6.34 7.48
CA HIS A 58 5.33 6.55 8.37
C HIS A 58 3.98 6.57 7.64
N TYR A 59 3.93 7.19 6.44
CA TYR A 59 2.72 7.17 5.62
C TYR A 59 2.43 5.77 5.07
N SER A 60 3.44 5.07 4.54
CA SER A 60 3.30 3.73 3.99
C SER A 60 2.90 2.67 5.03
N GLU A 61 3.37 2.81 6.28
CA GLU A 61 3.02 1.91 7.38
C GLU A 61 1.55 2.03 7.78
N GLN A 62 0.97 3.24 7.72
CA GLN A 62 -0.46 3.43 7.96
C GLN A 62 -1.29 2.73 6.88
N LEU A 63 -0.90 2.89 5.62
CA LEU A 63 -1.53 2.21 4.49
C LEU A 63 -1.44 0.68 4.64
N LEU A 64 -0.26 0.16 4.98
CA LEU A 64 -0.07 -1.28 5.20
C LEU A 64 -0.99 -1.81 6.30
N LYS A 65 -1.07 -1.12 7.44
CA LYS A 65 -1.97 -1.50 8.55
C LYS A 65 -3.44 -1.51 8.13
N GLU A 66 -3.86 -0.57 7.27
CA GLU A 66 -5.22 -0.59 6.72
C GLU A 66 -5.46 -1.75 5.77
N GLU A 67 -4.49 -2.08 4.91
CA GLU A 67 -4.59 -3.20 3.98
C GLU A 67 -4.58 -4.56 4.71
N GLU A 68 -3.76 -4.71 5.76
CA GLU A 68 -3.79 -5.87 6.66
C GLU A 68 -5.15 -5.99 7.36
N LYS A 69 -5.67 -4.88 7.89
CA LYS A 69 -7.01 -4.85 8.52
C LYS A 69 -8.12 -5.17 7.53
N ARG A 70 -8.03 -4.67 6.29
CA ARG A 70 -8.99 -4.94 5.22
C ARG A 70 -8.98 -6.42 4.83
N LEU A 71 -7.78 -7.01 4.70
CA LEU A 71 -7.64 -8.41 4.36
C LEU A 71 -8.15 -9.30 5.50
N GLY A 72 -7.86 -8.94 6.75
CA GLY A 72 -8.29 -9.66 7.95
C GLY A 72 -7.45 -10.91 8.26
N PHE A 73 -6.30 -11.07 7.60
CA PHE A 73 -5.37 -12.19 7.75
C PHE A 73 -3.93 -11.67 7.76
N SER A 74 -3.03 -12.45 8.35
CA SER A 74 -1.63 -12.09 8.54
C SER A 74 -0.69 -12.84 7.60
N LEU A 75 0.54 -12.35 7.49
CA LEU A 75 1.62 -13.05 6.81
C LEU A 75 1.79 -14.45 7.41
N GLY A 76 1.83 -15.46 6.54
CA GLY A 76 1.97 -16.85 6.91
C GLY A 76 0.65 -17.62 6.99
N ASP A 77 -0.50 -16.95 7.08
CA ASP A 77 -1.80 -17.60 7.08
C ASP A 77 -2.08 -18.26 5.73
N THR A 78 -2.79 -19.39 5.77
CA THR A 78 -3.31 -20.05 4.56
C THR A 78 -4.78 -19.75 4.40
N VAL A 79 -5.18 -19.32 3.21
CA VAL A 79 -6.53 -18.84 2.90
C VAL A 79 -7.01 -19.37 1.56
N ILE A 80 -8.33 -19.34 1.35
CA ILE A 80 -8.94 -19.56 0.03
C ILE A 80 -9.38 -18.20 -0.51
N ILE A 81 -9.01 -17.92 -1.77
CA ILE A 81 -9.40 -16.69 -2.45
C ILE A 81 -10.84 -16.83 -2.93
N THR A 82 -11.70 -15.90 -2.53
CA THR A 82 -13.14 -15.91 -2.85
C THR A 82 -13.48 -14.94 -3.98
N GLU A 83 -12.80 -13.81 -4.04
CA GLU A 83 -12.85 -12.86 -5.14
C GLU A 83 -11.43 -12.37 -5.43
N GLY A 84 -11.00 -12.52 -6.69
CA GLY A 84 -9.73 -11.98 -7.17
C GLY A 84 -9.84 -10.51 -7.53
N GLY A 85 -8.68 -9.88 -7.78
CA GLY A 85 -8.57 -8.57 -8.41
C GLY A 85 -7.62 -8.60 -9.60
N SER A 86 -7.18 -7.43 -10.06
CA SER A 86 -6.08 -7.35 -11.02
C SER A 86 -4.79 -7.91 -10.41
N GLY A 87 -3.91 -8.49 -11.23
CA GLY A 87 -2.68 -9.05 -10.71
C GLY A 87 -1.92 -9.90 -11.72
N SER A 88 -0.87 -10.54 -11.24
CA SER A 88 -0.07 -11.52 -11.98
C SER A 88 -0.11 -12.86 -11.26
N TYR A 89 -0.08 -13.94 -12.03
CA TYR A 89 -0.14 -15.30 -11.49
C TYR A 89 0.72 -16.24 -12.32
N GLY A 90 1.23 -17.27 -11.65
CA GLY A 90 1.95 -18.36 -12.29
C GLY A 90 1.06 -19.13 -13.27
N ARG A 91 1.68 -19.87 -14.19
CA ARG A 91 0.97 -20.66 -15.21
C ARG A 91 -0.01 -21.66 -14.61
N ASP A 92 0.37 -22.29 -13.51
CA ASP A 92 -0.37 -23.38 -12.88
C ASP A 92 -1.15 -22.91 -11.64
N TRP A 93 -1.43 -21.60 -11.57
CA TRP A 93 -2.17 -20.99 -10.46
C TRP A 93 -3.63 -21.45 -10.41
N ASP A 94 -4.09 -21.91 -9.24
CA ASP A 94 -5.48 -22.38 -9.03
C ASP A 94 -6.18 -21.62 -7.91
N TYR A 95 -7.05 -20.67 -8.28
CA TYR A 95 -7.85 -19.89 -7.34
C TYR A 95 -8.70 -20.70 -6.36
N LYS A 96 -8.96 -21.99 -6.62
CA LYS A 96 -9.76 -22.85 -5.74
C LYS A 96 -8.94 -23.51 -4.65
N ALA A 97 -7.62 -23.53 -4.77
CA ALA A 97 -6.73 -24.14 -3.79
C ALA A 97 -6.51 -23.22 -2.57
N PRO A 98 -6.14 -23.77 -1.41
CA PRO A 98 -5.59 -23.00 -0.31
C PRO A 98 -4.21 -22.44 -0.66
N HIS A 99 -3.97 -21.17 -0.34
CA HIS A 99 -2.71 -20.47 -0.63
C HIS A 99 -2.19 -19.74 0.61
N LYS A 100 -0.87 -19.72 0.77
CA LYS A 100 -0.21 -19.04 1.88
C LYS A 100 0.05 -17.58 1.55
N ILE A 101 -0.36 -16.67 2.42
CA ILE A 101 -0.01 -15.25 2.32
C ILE A 101 1.48 -15.10 2.61
N THR A 102 2.24 -14.62 1.63
CA THR A 102 3.69 -14.41 1.76
C THR A 102 4.07 -12.94 1.83
N LYS A 103 3.22 -12.03 1.35
CA LYS A 103 3.42 -10.58 1.45
C LYS A 103 2.09 -9.83 1.40
N ILE A 104 2.02 -8.72 2.10
CA ILE A 104 0.99 -7.69 1.98
C ILE A 104 1.75 -6.38 1.85
N ASP A 105 1.39 -5.55 0.87
CA ASP A 105 1.98 -4.21 0.72
C ASP A 105 0.97 -3.08 0.93
N SER A 106 1.50 -1.87 1.10
CA SER A 106 0.74 -0.64 1.33
C SER A 106 -0.13 -0.21 0.14
N SER A 107 0.09 -0.77 -1.05
CA SER A 107 -0.78 -0.52 -2.20
C SER A 107 -2.04 -1.36 -2.16
N GLY A 108 -2.03 -2.46 -1.40
CA GLY A 108 -3.10 -3.44 -1.35
C GLY A 108 -2.86 -4.67 -2.22
N HIS A 109 -1.65 -4.85 -2.76
CA HIS A 109 -1.28 -6.14 -3.35
C HIS A 109 -0.96 -7.15 -2.26
N VAL A 110 -1.41 -8.38 -2.49
CA VAL A 110 -1.15 -9.53 -1.63
C VAL A 110 -0.43 -10.57 -2.48
N GLU A 111 0.76 -10.97 -2.03
CA GLU A 111 1.46 -12.10 -2.63
C GLU A 111 1.09 -13.39 -1.92
N PHE A 112 0.83 -14.40 -2.73
CA PHE A 112 0.53 -15.75 -2.33
C PHE A 112 1.61 -16.71 -2.84
N ASP A 113 2.00 -17.66 -2.02
CA ASP A 113 2.98 -18.72 -2.33
C ASP A 113 4.29 -18.20 -2.95
N GLY A 114 4.76 -17.03 -2.50
CA GLY A 114 6.01 -16.41 -2.94
C GLY A 114 5.87 -15.51 -4.17
N GLY A 115 4.65 -15.30 -4.68
CA GLY A 115 4.38 -14.38 -5.79
C GLY A 115 4.51 -15.02 -7.17
N SER A 116 4.12 -14.28 -8.20
CA SER A 116 3.98 -14.81 -9.57
C SER A 116 5.28 -15.26 -10.23
N SER A 117 6.43 -14.73 -9.79
CA SER A 117 7.75 -15.08 -10.34
C SER A 117 8.21 -16.49 -9.99
N VAL A 118 7.63 -17.11 -8.96
CA VAL A 118 7.96 -18.47 -8.50
C VAL A 118 6.79 -19.45 -8.62
N GLY A 119 5.73 -19.06 -9.33
CA GLY A 119 4.55 -19.89 -9.57
C GLY A 119 3.34 -19.57 -8.68
N GLY A 120 3.48 -18.68 -7.70
CA GLY A 120 2.39 -18.15 -6.89
C GLY A 120 1.60 -17.03 -7.60
N ALA A 121 1.06 -16.09 -6.84
CA ALA A 121 0.33 -14.95 -7.40
C ALA A 121 0.58 -13.65 -6.62
N SER A 122 0.44 -12.52 -7.29
CA SER A 122 0.32 -11.20 -6.69
C SER A 122 -1.00 -10.60 -7.15
N ILE A 123 -1.92 -10.35 -6.21
CA ILE A 123 -3.30 -9.96 -6.52
C ILE A 123 -3.63 -8.68 -5.76
N PHE A 124 -4.18 -7.70 -6.48
CA PHE A 124 -4.63 -6.44 -5.93
C PHE A 124 -5.97 -6.61 -5.21
N ARG A 125 -5.98 -6.30 -3.92
CA ARG A 125 -7.15 -6.27 -3.03
C ARG A 125 -8.09 -7.49 -3.15
N PRO A 126 -7.57 -8.72 -3.04
CA PRO A 126 -8.42 -9.91 -3.04
C PRO A 126 -9.31 -9.94 -1.80
N LYS A 127 -10.40 -10.71 -1.90
CA LYS A 127 -11.16 -11.18 -0.74
C LYS A 127 -10.84 -12.64 -0.48
N VAL A 128 -10.61 -12.97 0.78
CA VAL A 128 -10.17 -14.30 1.19
C VAL A 128 -11.00 -14.80 2.37
N ARG A 129 -10.96 -16.10 2.60
CA ARG A 129 -11.55 -16.76 3.77
C ARG A 129 -10.58 -17.78 4.35
N ALA A 130 -10.77 -18.12 5.61
CA ALA A 130 -10.07 -19.25 6.23
C ALA A 130 -10.37 -20.56 5.46
N VAL A 131 -9.40 -21.47 5.46
CA VAL A 131 -9.52 -22.83 4.91
C VAL A 131 -10.62 -23.62 5.64
#